data_AF-A0A2E1L7Z9-F1
#
_entry.id   AF-A0A2E1L7Z9-F1
#
_cell.length_a   1.000
_cell.length_b   1.000
_cell.length_c   1.000
_cell.angle_alpha   90.00
_cell.angle_beta   90.00
_cell.angle_gamma   90.00
#
_symmetry.space_group_name_H-M   'P 1'
#
loop_
_entity.id
_entity.type
_entity.pdbx_description
1 polymer ?
#
loop_
_entity_poly.entity_id
_entity_poly.type
_entity_poly.pdbx_seq_one_letter_code
_entity_poly.pdbx_strand_id
1 'polypeptide(L)'
;MFLGGIEMSEFSNWQGYLVSSTENCFIISSPWSLSDRVVFGPDSDYNTLAVSLVQYMYSHGIEIESLQCENSQLEMDFLNLALGFDESISTSEWQIFCSDDAIVCISNSLDKKFSKPENLIQVDESKYNLIKEAWEKEAALENVSQGAYVSTQQYSESLSSRINLMAQSGNQSIWPPRILNEQGEYYGSQSIRLSNICNIESWTKLSAAGAPSEFSIRAPILGGISTAYVSFEEGTKGVFLLVDDEDTSPEIGSKGEIVVRRIYGQEGQIRYGTKLRIID
;
A
#
# COMPACT_ATOMS: atom_id res chain seq x y z
N MET A 1 -13.22 -42.34 -14.11
CA MET A 1 -12.83 -41.93 -12.74
C MET A 1 -11.86 -40.78 -12.92
N PHE A 2 -12.39 -39.56 -13.04
CA PHE A 2 -11.57 -38.36 -13.23
C PHE A 2 -10.96 -38.02 -11.87
N LEU A 3 -9.66 -38.24 -11.72
CA LEU A 3 -8.87 -37.61 -10.67
C LEU A 3 -8.81 -36.13 -11.04
N GLY A 4 -9.67 -35.33 -10.42
CA GLY A 4 -9.58 -33.88 -10.49
C GLY A 4 -8.24 -33.47 -9.90
N GLY A 5 -7.29 -33.12 -10.76
CA GLY A 5 -6.13 -32.36 -10.35
C GLY A 5 -6.65 -31.07 -9.72
N ILE A 6 -6.24 -30.81 -8.48
CA ILE A 6 -6.37 -29.49 -7.89
C ILE A 6 -5.49 -28.61 -8.79
N GLU A 7 -6.10 -27.76 -9.61
CA GLU A 7 -5.36 -26.68 -10.26
C GLU A 7 -4.71 -25.89 -9.13
N MET A 8 -3.40 -26.02 -9.00
CA MET A 8 -2.61 -25.14 -8.15
C MET A 8 -2.72 -23.76 -8.76
N SER A 9 -3.29 -22.82 -8.02
CA SER A 9 -3.25 -21.41 -8.41
C SER A 9 -1.80 -20.96 -8.47
N GLU A 10 -1.34 -20.58 -9.65
CA GLU A 10 -0.01 -20.02 -9.83
C GLU A 10 -0.01 -18.58 -9.27
N PHE A 11 0.75 -18.37 -8.20
CA PHE A 11 0.93 -17.03 -7.62
C PHE A 11 2.12 -16.33 -8.27
N SER A 12 1.94 -15.04 -8.58
CA SER A 12 2.98 -14.15 -9.07
C SER A 12 3.22 -13.00 -8.10
N ASN A 13 4.37 -12.33 -8.20
CA ASN A 13 4.65 -11.15 -7.37
C ASN A 13 3.97 -9.91 -7.94
N TRP A 14 3.31 -9.15 -7.08
CA TRP A 14 2.76 -7.83 -7.41
C TRP A 14 2.91 -6.91 -6.21
N GLN A 15 3.67 -5.83 -6.35
CA GLN A 15 3.83 -4.81 -5.30
C GLN A 15 4.33 -5.36 -3.94
N GLY A 16 5.09 -6.47 -3.97
CA GLY A 16 5.61 -7.15 -2.78
C GLY A 16 4.61 -8.12 -2.15
N TYR A 17 3.43 -8.29 -2.76
CA TYR A 17 2.45 -9.29 -2.40
C TYR A 17 2.43 -10.44 -3.42
N LEU A 18 1.67 -11.48 -3.09
CA LEU A 18 1.44 -12.64 -3.94
C LEU A 18 0.04 -12.56 -4.52
N VAL A 19 -0.09 -12.53 -5.83
CA VAL A 19 -1.38 -12.45 -6.53
C VAL A 19 -1.64 -13.68 -7.37
N SER A 20 -2.89 -14.14 -7.39
CA SER A 20 -3.39 -15.18 -8.27
C SER A 20 -4.74 -14.74 -8.81
N SER A 21 -5.02 -15.01 -10.08
CA SER A 21 -6.27 -14.63 -10.72
C SER A 21 -6.82 -15.73 -11.61
N THR A 22 -8.14 -15.80 -11.65
CA THR A 22 -8.95 -16.51 -12.65
C THR A 22 -9.83 -15.49 -13.35
N GLU A 23 -10.66 -15.90 -14.32
CA GLU A 23 -11.52 -14.99 -15.09
C GLU A 23 -12.42 -14.09 -14.21
N ASN A 24 -12.92 -14.63 -13.09
CA ASN A 24 -13.96 -14.00 -12.27
C ASN A 24 -13.55 -13.82 -10.79
N CYS A 25 -12.30 -14.09 -10.44
CA CYS A 25 -11.82 -14.08 -9.07
C CYS A 25 -10.34 -13.73 -9.01
N PHE A 26 -10.02 -12.70 -8.24
CA PHE A 26 -8.70 -12.12 -8.04
C PHE A 26 -8.34 -12.23 -6.56
N ILE A 27 -7.18 -12.79 -6.26
CA ILE A 27 -6.72 -13.05 -4.91
C ILE A 27 -5.38 -12.35 -4.73
N ILE A 28 -5.23 -11.65 -3.60
CA ILE A 28 -3.95 -11.14 -3.13
C ILE A 28 -3.68 -11.66 -1.74
N SER A 29 -2.44 -12.03 -1.50
CA SER A 29 -1.98 -12.60 -0.25
C SER A 29 -0.69 -11.92 0.17
N SER A 30 -0.59 -11.70 1.48
CA SER A 30 0.67 -11.37 2.11
C SER A 30 1.70 -12.49 1.91
N PRO A 31 2.98 -12.18 1.63
CA PRO A 31 4.03 -13.20 1.50
C PRO A 31 4.55 -13.71 2.85
N TRP A 32 4.06 -13.21 3.98
CA TRP A 32 4.58 -13.56 5.31
C TRP A 32 3.76 -14.64 6.01
N SER A 33 4.43 -15.51 6.77
CA SER A 33 3.80 -16.54 7.59
C SER A 33 4.30 -16.60 9.02
N LEU A 34 3.39 -16.98 9.92
CA LEU A 34 3.69 -17.32 11.30
C LEU A 34 2.99 -18.64 11.65
N SER A 35 3.77 -19.68 11.96
CA SER A 35 3.23 -21.02 12.28
C SER A 35 2.20 -21.52 11.25
N ASP A 36 2.58 -21.48 9.97
CA ASP A 36 1.80 -21.89 8.79
C ASP A 36 0.50 -21.09 8.51
N ARG A 37 0.29 -19.97 9.21
CA ARG A 37 -0.76 -19.00 8.89
C ARG A 37 -0.17 -17.83 8.12
N VAL A 38 -0.90 -17.35 7.12
CA VAL A 38 -0.51 -16.14 6.38
C VAL A 38 -0.83 -14.93 7.25
N VAL A 39 0.17 -14.11 7.54
CA VAL A 39 0.06 -12.93 8.41
C VAL A 39 0.50 -11.68 7.67
N PHE A 40 0.12 -10.50 8.15
CA PHE A 40 0.53 -9.25 7.51
C PHE A 40 2.01 -8.94 7.75
N GLY A 41 2.61 -8.25 6.78
CA GLY A 41 3.93 -7.64 6.96
C GLY A 41 3.86 -6.41 7.87
N PRO A 42 5.02 -5.85 8.23
CA PRO A 42 5.11 -4.79 9.21
C PRO A 42 4.25 -3.57 8.90
N ASP A 43 4.08 -3.24 7.62
CA ASP A 43 3.34 -2.06 7.15
C ASP A 43 2.07 -2.41 6.34
N SER A 44 1.62 -3.66 6.41
CA SER A 44 0.48 -4.16 5.61
C SER A 44 -0.75 -4.46 6.46
N ASP A 45 -1.91 -4.40 5.85
CA ASP A 45 -3.22 -4.80 6.36
C ASP A 45 -4.20 -5.04 5.19
N TYR A 46 -5.47 -5.34 5.50
CA TYR A 46 -6.49 -5.58 4.47
C TYR A 46 -6.67 -4.42 3.50
N ASN A 47 -6.61 -3.17 3.96
CA ASN A 47 -6.77 -1.99 3.10
C ASN A 47 -5.60 -1.86 2.11
N THR A 48 -4.37 -2.09 2.56
CA THR A 48 -3.21 -2.07 1.65
C THR A 48 -3.24 -3.20 0.61
N LEU A 49 -3.72 -4.39 0.99
CA LEU A 49 -3.93 -5.51 0.07
C LEU A 49 -5.05 -5.19 -0.92
N ALA A 50 -6.17 -4.64 -0.45
CA ALA A 50 -7.31 -4.28 -1.29
C ALA A 50 -6.93 -3.25 -2.38
N VAL A 51 -6.24 -2.17 -2.00
CA VAL A 51 -5.76 -1.17 -2.97
C VAL A 51 -4.82 -1.81 -3.99
N SER A 52 -3.87 -2.62 -3.54
CA SER A 52 -2.92 -3.29 -4.42
C SER A 52 -3.59 -4.26 -5.40
N LEU A 53 -4.60 -5.00 -4.95
CA LEU A 53 -5.36 -5.93 -5.79
C LEU A 53 -6.21 -5.19 -6.83
N VAL A 54 -6.84 -4.08 -6.47
CA VAL A 54 -7.56 -3.25 -7.45
C VAL A 54 -6.59 -2.67 -8.49
N GLN A 55 -5.41 -2.22 -8.07
CA GLN A 55 -4.37 -1.76 -8.99
C GLN A 55 -3.87 -2.88 -9.93
N TYR A 56 -3.81 -4.13 -9.45
CA TYR A 56 -3.53 -5.31 -10.29
C TYR A 56 -4.65 -5.55 -11.30
N MET A 57 -5.91 -5.45 -10.89
CA MET A 57 -7.05 -5.58 -11.80
C MET A 57 -7.03 -4.49 -12.88
N TYR A 58 -6.72 -3.23 -12.53
CA TYR A 58 -6.51 -2.15 -13.50
C TYR A 58 -5.38 -2.44 -14.49
N SER A 59 -4.26 -3.03 -14.04
CA SER A 59 -3.16 -3.38 -14.94
C SER A 59 -3.52 -4.50 -15.92
N HIS A 60 -4.58 -5.26 -15.64
CA HIS A 60 -5.16 -6.28 -16.51
C HIS A 60 -6.36 -5.79 -17.32
N GLY A 61 -6.62 -4.47 -17.31
CA GLY A 61 -7.68 -3.84 -18.11
C GLY A 61 -9.08 -4.01 -17.54
N ILE A 62 -9.21 -4.38 -16.25
CA ILE A 62 -10.51 -4.51 -15.58
C ILE A 62 -10.82 -3.21 -14.88
N GLU A 63 -11.86 -2.51 -15.33
CA GLU A 63 -12.33 -1.28 -14.69
C GLU A 63 -13.32 -1.60 -13.56
N ILE A 64 -13.14 -0.95 -12.42
CA ILE A 64 -13.97 -1.12 -11.22
C ILE A 64 -14.38 0.27 -10.77
N GLU A 65 -15.69 0.54 -10.76
CA GLU A 65 -16.22 1.84 -10.35
C GLU A 65 -16.71 1.84 -8.89
N SER A 66 -16.97 0.66 -8.34
CA SER A 66 -17.40 0.45 -6.95
C SER A 66 -17.09 -0.97 -6.48
N LEU A 67 -16.99 -1.17 -5.17
CA LEU A 67 -16.85 -2.50 -4.56
C LEU A 67 -17.90 -2.67 -3.45
N GLN A 68 -18.57 -3.81 -3.45
CA GLN A 68 -19.38 -4.23 -2.31
C GLN A 68 -18.54 -4.96 -1.29
N CYS A 69 -18.62 -4.54 -0.03
CA CYS A 69 -17.97 -5.20 1.09
C CYS A 69 -19.01 -5.58 2.13
N GLU A 70 -19.05 -6.86 2.50
CA GLU A 70 -19.91 -7.35 3.59
C GLU A 70 -19.18 -7.37 4.95
N ASN A 71 -17.87 -7.08 4.96
CA ASN A 71 -16.99 -7.28 6.11
C ASN A 71 -16.51 -5.94 6.71
N SER A 72 -16.59 -5.82 8.04
CA SER A 72 -16.14 -4.65 8.79
C SER A 72 -14.62 -4.48 8.93
N GLN A 73 -13.81 -5.42 8.40
CA GLN A 73 -12.34 -5.37 8.47
C GLN A 73 -11.71 -4.38 7.48
N LEU A 74 -12.47 -3.88 6.51
CA LEU A 74 -12.02 -2.89 5.52
C LEU A 74 -12.58 -1.51 5.86
N GLU A 75 -11.75 -0.50 5.69
CA GLU A 75 -12.14 0.91 5.79
C GLU A 75 -12.63 1.37 4.42
N MET A 76 -13.92 1.18 4.12
CA MET A 76 -14.46 1.49 2.79
C MET A 76 -14.33 2.96 2.42
N ASP A 77 -14.47 3.89 3.37
CA ASP A 77 -14.26 5.33 3.12
C ASP A 77 -12.84 5.61 2.61
N PHE A 78 -11.84 4.93 3.18
CA PHE A 78 -10.46 5.00 2.69
C PHE A 78 -10.36 4.44 1.27
N LEU A 79 -10.90 3.25 1.01
CA LEU A 79 -10.84 2.63 -0.32
C LEU A 79 -11.53 3.47 -1.39
N ASN A 80 -12.71 4.02 -1.10
CA ASN A 80 -13.47 4.85 -2.03
C ASN A 80 -12.67 6.10 -2.41
N LEU A 81 -12.12 6.80 -1.41
CA LEU A 81 -11.28 7.98 -1.65
C LEU A 81 -9.97 7.63 -2.37
N ALA A 82 -9.31 6.55 -1.96
CA ALA A 82 -8.02 6.14 -2.51
C ALA A 82 -8.16 5.68 -3.97
N LEU A 83 -9.21 4.96 -4.33
CA LEU A 83 -9.41 4.37 -5.65
C LEU A 83 -10.34 5.20 -6.54
N GLY A 84 -10.97 6.25 -6.00
CA GLY A 84 -11.90 7.10 -6.73
C GLY A 84 -13.23 6.43 -7.05
N PHE A 85 -13.69 5.50 -6.20
CA PHE A 85 -14.97 4.83 -6.40
C PHE A 85 -16.14 5.78 -6.17
N ASP A 86 -17.21 5.57 -6.94
CA ASP A 86 -18.44 6.35 -6.84
C ASP A 86 -19.37 5.74 -5.78
N GLU A 87 -19.47 6.43 -4.64
CA GLU A 87 -20.33 6.03 -3.51
C GLU A 87 -21.82 6.05 -3.84
N SER A 88 -22.24 6.72 -4.93
CA SER A 88 -23.63 6.73 -5.37
C SER A 88 -24.05 5.41 -6.02
N ILE A 89 -23.10 4.55 -6.41
CA ILE A 89 -23.37 3.25 -6.99
C ILE A 89 -23.75 2.25 -5.89
N SER A 90 -25.04 1.99 -5.78
CA SER A 90 -25.60 1.07 -4.76
C SER A 90 -25.42 -0.42 -5.08
N THR A 91 -25.11 -0.77 -6.34
CA THR A 91 -24.91 -2.15 -6.78
C THR A 91 -23.59 -2.26 -7.51
N SER A 92 -22.66 -3.06 -6.99
CA SER A 92 -21.43 -3.42 -7.69
C SER A 92 -21.53 -4.85 -8.21
N GLU A 93 -20.95 -5.08 -9.38
CA GLU A 93 -20.68 -6.43 -9.89
C GLU A 93 -19.62 -7.14 -9.04
N TRP A 94 -18.67 -6.38 -8.49
CA TRP A 94 -17.51 -6.89 -7.77
C TRP A 94 -17.70 -6.81 -6.26
N GLN A 95 -17.42 -7.92 -5.60
CA GLN A 95 -17.47 -8.02 -4.14
C GLN A 95 -16.07 -8.31 -3.59
N ILE A 96 -15.71 -7.62 -2.51
CA ILE A 96 -14.44 -7.81 -1.81
C ILE A 96 -14.63 -8.59 -0.51
N PHE A 97 -13.73 -9.54 -0.27
CA PHE A 97 -13.75 -10.44 0.87
C PHE A 97 -12.37 -10.50 1.53
N CYS A 98 -12.36 -10.47 2.85
CA CYS A 98 -11.18 -10.72 3.67
C CYS A 98 -11.29 -12.13 4.26
N SER A 99 -10.19 -12.89 4.24
CA SER A 99 -10.11 -14.15 4.99
C SER A 99 -9.77 -13.90 6.46
N ASP A 100 -9.70 -14.95 7.28
CA ASP A 100 -9.15 -14.84 8.64
C ASP A 100 -7.62 -14.67 8.65
N ASP A 101 -6.97 -15.09 7.56
CA ASP A 101 -5.55 -14.88 7.28
C ASP A 101 -5.36 -13.59 6.46
N ALA A 102 -4.11 -13.14 6.29
CA ALA A 102 -3.78 -11.95 5.49
C ALA A 102 -3.92 -12.16 3.97
N ILE A 103 -5.16 -12.41 3.53
CA ILE A 103 -5.58 -12.68 2.16
C ILE A 103 -6.87 -11.89 1.86
N VAL A 104 -6.89 -11.23 0.72
CA VAL A 104 -8.05 -10.51 0.18
C VAL A 104 -8.43 -11.10 -1.17
N CYS A 105 -9.73 -11.22 -1.42
CA CYS A 105 -10.29 -11.71 -2.67
C CYS A 105 -11.30 -10.69 -3.21
N ILE A 106 -11.25 -10.41 -4.52
CA ILE A 106 -12.26 -9.66 -5.26
C ILE A 106 -12.86 -10.60 -6.31
N SER A 107 -14.18 -10.78 -6.29
CA SER A 107 -14.88 -11.72 -7.17
C SER A 107 -16.23 -11.15 -7.60
N ASN A 108 -16.63 -11.39 -8.84
CA ASN A 108 -17.98 -11.17 -9.35
C ASN A 108 -18.82 -12.46 -9.37
N SER A 109 -18.26 -13.56 -8.84
CA SER A 109 -18.93 -14.85 -8.68
C SER A 109 -19.12 -15.23 -7.21
N LEU A 110 -20.14 -16.05 -6.93
CA LEU A 110 -20.44 -16.55 -5.59
C LEU A 110 -19.44 -17.61 -5.09
N ASP A 111 -18.60 -18.17 -5.97
CA ASP A 111 -17.62 -19.21 -5.61
C ASP A 111 -16.34 -18.55 -5.07
N LYS A 112 -16.34 -18.27 -3.77
CA LYS A 112 -15.20 -17.68 -3.05
C LYS A 112 -14.17 -18.76 -2.77
N LYS A 113 -13.00 -18.68 -3.41
CA LYS A 113 -11.88 -19.58 -3.15
C LYS A 113 -10.67 -18.80 -2.67
N PHE A 114 -10.38 -18.90 -1.38
CA PHE A 114 -9.11 -18.46 -0.83
C PHE A 114 -8.09 -19.58 -1.03
N SER A 115 -7.34 -19.51 -2.11
CA SER A 115 -6.16 -20.36 -2.26
C SER A 115 -5.02 -19.79 -1.41
N LYS A 116 -4.28 -20.66 -0.75
CA LYS A 116 -3.11 -20.26 0.03
C LYS A 116 -1.86 -20.36 -0.87
N PRO A 117 -1.02 -19.31 -0.90
CA PRO A 117 0.26 -19.40 -1.60
C PRO A 117 1.22 -20.35 -0.89
N GLU A 118 2.17 -20.86 -1.65
CA GLU A 118 3.31 -21.64 -1.16
C GLU A 118 4.55 -20.75 -0.97
N ASN A 119 5.59 -21.26 -0.30
CA ASN A 119 6.90 -20.59 -0.13
C ASN A 119 6.84 -19.23 0.60
N LEU A 120 6.04 -19.16 1.66
CA LEU A 120 5.91 -17.99 2.51
C LEU A 120 7.19 -17.69 3.32
N ILE A 121 7.41 -16.41 3.59
CA ILE A 121 8.52 -15.88 4.39
C ILE A 121 8.15 -15.98 5.87
N GLN A 122 8.86 -16.80 6.63
CA GLN A 122 8.62 -16.93 8.07
C GLN A 122 9.03 -15.66 8.82
N VAL A 123 8.12 -15.13 9.63
CA VAL A 123 8.39 -13.98 10.49
C VAL A 123 8.73 -14.44 11.91
N ASP A 124 9.59 -13.68 12.57
CA ASP A 124 9.85 -13.84 14.00
C ASP A 124 8.61 -13.48 14.82
N GLU A 125 8.12 -14.42 15.64
CA GLU A 125 6.89 -14.26 16.42
C GLU A 125 6.97 -13.06 17.38
N SER A 126 8.12 -12.88 18.05
CA SER A 126 8.30 -11.80 19.01
C SER A 126 8.25 -10.45 18.30
N LYS A 127 8.97 -10.29 17.18
CA LYS A 127 8.97 -9.07 16.39
C LYS A 127 7.60 -8.79 15.80
N TYR A 128 6.91 -9.80 15.28
CA TYR A 128 5.56 -9.68 14.74
C TYR A 128 4.58 -9.12 15.78
N ASN A 129 4.55 -9.70 16.98
CA ASN A 129 3.69 -9.25 18.07
C ASN A 129 4.04 -7.82 18.51
N LEU A 130 5.32 -7.48 18.61
CA LEU A 130 5.78 -6.12 18.94
C LEU A 130 5.31 -5.08 17.90
N ILE A 131 5.38 -5.40 16.60
CA ILE A 131 4.90 -4.51 15.55
C ILE A 131 3.39 -4.34 15.61
N LYS A 132 2.64 -5.41 15.87
CA LYS A 132 1.19 -5.33 16.02
C LYS A 132 0.79 -4.41 17.18
N GLU A 133 1.38 -4.62 18.35
CA GLU A 133 1.16 -3.76 19.52
C GLU A 133 1.59 -2.31 19.26
N ALA A 134 2.67 -2.11 18.51
CA ALA A 134 3.14 -0.78 18.17
C ALA A 134 2.14 -0.04 17.29
N TRP A 135 1.55 -0.71 16.30
CA TRP A 135 0.47 -0.13 15.49
C TRP A 135 -0.77 0.20 16.30
N GLU A 136 -1.18 -0.67 17.20
CA GLU A 136 -2.32 -0.40 18.10
C GLU A 136 -2.07 0.85 18.95
N LYS A 137 -0.85 1.01 19.48
CA LYS A 137 -0.45 2.20 20.25
C LYS A 137 -0.34 3.45 19.37
N GLU A 138 0.23 3.33 18.17
CA GLU A 138 0.44 4.45 17.25
C GLU A 138 -0.89 4.99 16.70
N ALA A 139 -1.85 4.09 16.47
CA ALA A 139 -3.20 4.45 16.03
C ALA A 139 -4.12 4.89 17.17
N ALA A 140 -3.72 4.76 18.44
CA ALA A 140 -4.56 5.13 19.57
C ALA A 140 -4.87 6.64 19.58
N LEU A 141 -6.05 7.02 20.09
CA LEU A 141 -6.48 8.42 20.17
C LEU A 141 -5.55 9.28 21.01
N GLU A 142 -4.91 8.66 22.01
CA GLU A 142 -3.96 9.31 22.92
C GLU A 142 -2.61 9.58 22.26
N ASN A 143 -2.30 8.91 21.14
CA ASN A 143 -1.06 9.12 20.41
C ASN A 143 -1.21 10.30 19.44
N VAL A 144 -0.58 11.41 19.81
CA VAL A 144 -0.57 12.64 19.01
C VAL A 144 0.86 12.91 18.53
N SER A 145 1.03 13.00 17.21
CA SER A 145 2.30 13.43 16.60
C SER A 145 2.76 14.76 17.21
N GLN A 146 4.00 14.80 17.70
CA GLN A 146 4.64 16.01 18.22
C GLN A 146 5.44 16.75 17.14
N GLY A 147 5.49 16.18 15.94
CA GLY A 147 6.18 16.72 14.77
C GLY A 147 5.21 17.36 13.79
N ALA A 148 5.21 16.86 12.55
CA ALA A 148 4.27 17.31 11.55
C ALA A 148 2.87 16.78 11.86
N TYR A 149 1.88 17.68 11.87
CA TYR A 149 0.47 17.35 11.98
C TYR A 149 -0.21 17.55 10.63
N VAL A 150 -0.93 16.53 10.16
CA VAL A 150 -1.74 16.60 8.92
C VAL A 150 -3.20 16.38 9.31
N SER A 151 -4.06 17.36 9.04
CA SER A 151 -5.49 17.19 9.34
C SER A 151 -6.11 16.10 8.47
N THR A 152 -7.16 15.44 8.97
CA THR A 152 -7.93 14.46 8.18
C THR A 152 -8.40 15.03 6.86
N GLN A 153 -8.83 16.30 6.83
CA GLN A 153 -9.27 16.94 5.58
C GLN A 153 -8.13 17.08 4.57
N GLN A 154 -6.95 17.57 4.99
CA GLN A 154 -5.79 17.70 4.10
C GLN A 154 -5.28 16.33 3.61
N TYR A 155 -5.35 15.32 4.48
CA TYR A 155 -5.05 13.94 4.12
C TYR A 155 -6.01 13.44 3.02
N SER A 156 -7.33 13.52 3.26
CA SER A 156 -8.36 13.05 2.33
C SER A 156 -8.32 13.77 0.98
N GLU A 157 -8.14 15.10 0.96
CA GLU A 157 -8.08 15.88 -0.28
C GLU A 157 -6.91 15.49 -1.20
N SER A 158 -5.80 15.02 -0.62
CA SER A 158 -4.62 14.61 -1.39
C SER A 158 -4.48 13.09 -1.58
N LEU A 159 -5.34 12.30 -0.94
CA LEU A 159 -5.18 10.86 -0.81
C LEU A 159 -5.11 10.14 -2.16
N SER A 160 -6.13 10.33 -3.00
CA SER A 160 -6.20 9.68 -4.33
C SER A 160 -4.94 9.96 -5.16
N SER A 161 -4.47 11.21 -5.17
CA SER A 161 -3.27 11.60 -5.93
C SER A 161 -1.98 10.97 -5.40
N ARG A 162 -1.90 10.75 -4.08
CA ARG A 162 -0.72 10.15 -3.44
C ARG A 162 -0.68 8.65 -3.60
N ILE A 163 -1.83 7.99 -3.45
CA ILE A 163 -1.97 6.54 -3.58
C ILE A 163 -1.77 6.08 -5.03
N ASN A 164 -2.29 6.83 -6.00
CA ASN A 164 -2.22 6.47 -7.42
C ASN A 164 -1.09 7.17 -8.17
N LEU A 165 -0.22 7.92 -7.48
CA LEU A 165 0.87 8.70 -8.09
C LEU A 165 0.40 9.64 -9.21
N MET A 166 -0.75 10.28 -9.02
CA MET A 166 -1.29 11.24 -9.98
C MET A 166 -0.56 12.58 -9.79
N ALA A 167 0.29 12.90 -10.75
CA ALA A 167 1.02 14.16 -10.82
C ALA A 167 0.24 15.18 -11.67
N GLN A 168 0.42 16.45 -11.33
CA GLN A 168 -0.02 17.55 -12.16
C GLN A 168 0.90 17.68 -13.37
N SER A 169 0.32 17.77 -14.57
CA SER A 169 1.05 17.85 -15.84
C SER A 169 1.10 19.29 -16.37
N GLY A 170 2.28 19.69 -16.82
CA GLY A 170 2.58 20.98 -17.43
C GLY A 170 3.88 20.89 -18.24
N ASN A 171 4.73 21.93 -18.17
CA ASN A 171 6.08 21.84 -18.74
C ASN A 171 6.95 20.79 -18.01
N GLN A 172 6.64 20.56 -16.74
CA GLN A 172 7.21 19.51 -15.90
C GLN A 172 6.07 18.88 -15.11
N SER A 173 6.22 17.61 -14.78
CA SER A 173 5.29 16.91 -13.89
C SER A 173 5.59 17.27 -12.43
N ILE A 174 4.55 17.59 -11.67
CA ILE A 174 4.65 17.99 -10.26
C ILE A 174 3.84 17.01 -9.41
N TRP A 175 4.53 16.36 -8.47
CA TRP A 175 3.91 15.52 -7.46
C TRP A 175 4.48 15.83 -6.06
N PRO A 176 3.64 15.94 -5.02
CA PRO A 176 2.18 15.99 -5.08
C PRO A 176 1.67 17.23 -5.87
N PRO A 177 0.47 17.17 -6.47
CA PRO A 177 -0.13 18.32 -7.17
C PRO A 177 -0.19 19.57 -6.29
N ARG A 178 0.10 20.75 -6.85
CA ARG A 178 0.15 22.03 -6.11
C ARG A 178 -0.88 23.04 -6.56
N ILE A 179 -1.60 22.79 -7.66
CA ILE A 179 -2.58 23.66 -8.32
C ILE A 179 -1.92 24.92 -8.91
N LEU A 180 -1.06 25.61 -8.15
CA LEU A 180 -0.35 26.83 -8.55
C LEU A 180 1.12 26.56 -8.91
N ASN A 181 1.67 27.37 -9.81
CA ASN A 181 3.10 27.41 -10.13
C ASN A 181 3.88 28.30 -9.15
N GLU A 182 5.18 28.44 -9.38
CA GLU A 182 6.06 29.29 -8.58
C GLU A 182 5.70 30.79 -8.63
N GLN A 183 4.99 31.23 -9.68
CA GLN A 183 4.45 32.59 -9.83
C GLN A 183 3.07 32.78 -9.17
N GLY A 184 2.48 31.72 -8.61
CA GLY A 184 1.14 31.76 -8.01
C GLY A 184 -0.01 31.70 -9.02
N GLU A 185 0.28 31.37 -10.28
CA GLU A 185 -0.72 31.20 -11.34
C GLU A 185 -1.20 29.75 -11.37
N TYR A 186 -2.43 29.52 -11.83
CA TYR A 186 -2.92 28.16 -12.07
C TYR A 186 -2.00 27.44 -13.05
N TYR A 187 -1.35 26.40 -12.54
CA TYR A 187 -0.58 25.45 -13.33
C TYR A 187 -1.55 24.39 -13.86
N GLY A 188 -1.28 23.80 -15.02
CA GLY A 188 -2.24 22.98 -15.78
C GLY A 188 -3.13 22.04 -14.95
N SER A 189 -4.36 21.83 -15.41
CA SER A 189 -5.32 20.93 -14.75
C SER A 189 -5.22 19.47 -15.20
N GLN A 190 -4.35 19.19 -16.17
CA GLN A 190 -4.14 17.83 -16.66
C GLN A 190 -3.39 17.02 -15.62
N SER A 191 -3.83 15.79 -15.44
CA SER A 191 -3.22 14.83 -14.54
C SER A 191 -2.51 13.76 -15.36
N ILE A 192 -1.32 13.37 -14.94
CA ILE A 192 -0.60 12.20 -15.47
C ILE A 192 -0.33 11.24 -14.32
N ARG A 193 -0.39 9.93 -14.59
CA ARG A 193 0.04 8.93 -13.63
C ARG A 193 1.54 8.72 -13.80
N LEU A 194 2.31 8.88 -12.72
CA LEU A 194 3.72 8.52 -12.72
C LEU A 194 3.87 6.99 -12.74
N SER A 195 4.94 6.50 -13.36
CA SER A 195 5.35 5.11 -13.22
C SER A 195 5.49 4.72 -11.75
N ASN A 196 5.05 3.52 -11.40
CA ASN A 196 5.35 2.94 -10.08
C ASN A 196 6.84 2.57 -9.96
N ILE A 197 7.58 2.47 -11.07
CA ILE A 197 9.02 2.16 -11.06
C ILE A 197 9.81 3.47 -11.08
N CYS A 198 10.81 3.56 -10.21
CA CYS A 198 11.67 4.72 -10.07
C CYS A 198 13.14 4.29 -9.88
N ASN A 199 14.06 5.25 -10.03
CA ASN A 199 15.48 5.06 -9.75
C ASN A 199 15.83 5.67 -8.39
N ILE A 200 16.62 4.95 -7.60
CA ILE A 200 17.08 5.42 -6.29
C ILE A 200 18.29 6.33 -6.48
N GLU A 201 18.15 7.59 -6.12
CA GLU A 201 19.18 8.63 -6.30
C GLU A 201 20.07 8.78 -5.04
N SER A 202 19.46 8.63 -3.86
CA SER A 202 20.18 8.53 -2.59
C SER A 202 19.27 7.95 -1.51
N TRP A 203 19.84 7.53 -0.40
CA TRP A 203 19.06 7.01 0.73
C TRP A 203 19.77 7.28 2.07
N THR A 204 19.01 7.19 3.15
CA THR A 204 19.53 7.28 4.51
C THR A 204 18.72 6.40 5.45
N LYS A 205 19.33 5.98 6.56
CA LYS A 205 18.64 5.29 7.66
C LYS A 205 18.77 6.11 8.93
N LEU A 206 17.62 6.56 9.43
CA LEU A 206 17.53 7.24 10.71
C LEU A 206 17.56 6.19 11.81
N SER A 207 18.46 6.36 12.78
CA SER A 207 18.46 5.52 13.98
C SER A 207 17.17 5.72 14.77
N ALA A 208 16.81 4.73 15.60
CA ALA A 208 15.61 4.81 16.42
C ALA A 208 15.53 6.06 17.31
N ALA A 209 16.67 6.54 17.82
CA ALA A 209 16.73 7.74 18.66
C ALA A 209 16.56 9.06 17.87
N GLY A 210 16.78 9.03 16.56
CA GLY A 210 16.59 10.18 15.66
C GLY A 210 15.31 10.13 14.84
N ALA A 211 14.47 9.10 15.04
CA ALA A 211 13.22 8.97 14.31
C ALA A 211 12.23 10.05 14.77
N PRO A 212 11.48 10.66 13.83
CA PRO A 212 10.38 11.56 14.16
C PRO A 212 9.37 10.92 15.11
N SER A 213 8.65 11.76 15.88
CA SER A 213 7.75 11.29 16.95
C SER A 213 6.69 10.31 16.45
N GLU A 214 6.19 10.50 15.23
CA GLU A 214 5.19 9.65 14.60
C GLU A 214 5.68 8.22 14.32
N PHE A 215 7.00 7.99 14.26
CA PHE A 215 7.59 6.66 14.06
C PHE A 215 8.30 6.13 15.33
N SER A 216 8.28 6.90 16.43
CA SER A 216 9.11 6.63 17.62
C SER A 216 8.82 5.30 18.31
N ILE A 217 7.59 4.78 18.18
CA ILE A 217 7.19 3.49 18.75
C ILE A 217 7.75 2.33 17.93
N ARG A 218 7.70 2.42 16.59
CA ARG A 218 8.12 1.35 15.69
C ARG A 218 9.60 1.39 15.33
N ALA A 219 10.22 2.56 15.27
CA ALA A 219 11.62 2.70 14.88
C ALA A 219 12.60 1.84 15.74
N PRO A 220 12.44 1.70 17.08
CA PRO A 220 13.26 0.79 17.87
C PRO A 220 13.10 -0.69 17.48
N ILE A 221 11.89 -1.10 17.08
CA ILE A 221 11.56 -2.48 16.69
C ILE A 221 12.12 -2.80 15.29
N LEU A 222 12.10 -1.80 14.40
CA LEU A 222 12.58 -1.90 13.02
C LEU A 222 14.10 -1.64 12.88
N GLY A 223 14.78 -1.28 13.97
CA GLY A 223 16.21 -0.92 13.94
C GLY A 223 16.49 0.41 13.26
N GLY A 224 15.51 1.31 13.23
CA GLY A 224 15.53 2.59 12.54
C GLY A 224 14.46 2.69 11.45
N ILE A 225 14.47 3.79 10.72
CA ILE A 225 13.58 4.05 9.59
C ILE A 225 14.43 4.49 8.39
N SER A 226 14.30 3.78 7.28
CA SER A 226 15.01 4.10 6.05
C SER A 226 14.16 4.98 5.13
N THR A 227 14.77 5.96 4.48
CA THR A 227 14.15 6.77 3.43
C THR A 227 15.04 6.83 2.19
N ALA A 228 14.42 6.93 1.02
CA ALA A 228 15.10 7.09 -0.25
C ALA A 228 14.56 8.30 -1.00
N TYR A 229 15.48 9.05 -1.62
CA TYR A 229 15.19 10.04 -2.64
C TYR A 229 15.25 9.35 -4.00
N VAL A 230 14.18 9.49 -4.79
CA VAL A 230 14.02 8.79 -6.06
C VAL A 230 13.70 9.74 -7.20
N SER A 231 14.01 9.31 -8.42
CA SER A 231 13.59 9.94 -9.66
C SER A 231 12.68 9.02 -10.46
N PHE A 232 11.60 9.60 -10.98
CA PHE A 232 10.68 8.94 -11.90
C PHE A 232 11.10 9.23 -13.35
N GLU A 233 10.72 8.37 -14.29
CA GLU A 233 11.03 8.56 -15.73
C GLU A 233 10.41 9.86 -16.29
N GLU A 234 9.28 10.29 -15.72
CA GLU A 234 8.62 11.56 -16.05
C GLU A 234 9.38 12.80 -15.56
N GLY A 235 10.50 12.63 -14.83
CA GLY A 235 11.34 13.71 -14.32
C GLY A 235 10.95 14.22 -12.94
N THR A 236 9.80 13.78 -12.41
CA THR A 236 9.42 14.03 -11.02
C THR A 236 10.41 13.38 -10.06
N LYS A 237 10.61 13.99 -8.89
CA LYS A 237 11.43 13.42 -7.82
C LYS A 237 10.67 13.45 -6.50
N GLY A 238 10.92 12.46 -5.65
CA GLY A 238 10.20 12.30 -4.39
C GLY A 238 11.06 11.66 -3.30
N VAL A 239 10.59 11.76 -2.06
CA VAL A 239 11.18 11.07 -0.91
C VAL A 239 10.15 10.09 -0.37
N PHE A 240 10.56 8.84 -0.18
CA PHE A 240 9.70 7.76 0.29
C PHE A 240 10.37 7.01 1.43
N LEU A 241 9.57 6.56 2.40
CA LEU A 241 10.00 5.55 3.37
C LEU A 241 10.23 4.23 2.63
N LEU A 242 11.22 3.45 3.04
CA LEU A 242 11.34 2.08 2.56
C LEU A 242 10.34 1.17 3.25
N VAL A 243 10.07 0.04 2.62
CA VAL A 243 9.31 -1.06 3.18
C VAL A 243 9.95 -2.38 2.79
N ASP A 244 9.74 -3.40 3.62
CA ASP A 244 10.27 -4.76 3.42
C ASP A 244 11.81 -4.75 3.29
N ASP A 245 12.49 -3.86 4.06
CA ASP A 245 13.93 -3.55 4.00
C ASP A 245 14.73 -4.09 5.20
N GLU A 246 14.19 -5.06 5.94
CA GLU A 246 14.86 -5.66 7.11
C GLU A 246 16.25 -6.20 6.79
N ASP A 247 16.36 -6.97 5.70
CA ASP A 247 17.54 -7.72 5.30
C ASP A 247 18.21 -7.15 4.04
N THR A 248 17.67 -6.05 3.51
CA THR A 248 18.09 -5.46 2.24
C THR A 248 18.27 -3.96 2.39
N SER A 249 19.35 -3.42 1.83
CA SER A 249 19.56 -1.97 1.74
C SER A 249 19.61 -1.57 0.27
N PRO A 250 19.09 -0.38 -0.10
CA PRO A 250 19.06 0.03 -1.48
C PRO A 250 20.47 0.38 -1.97
N GLU A 251 20.74 0.10 -3.24
CA GLU A 251 21.95 0.56 -3.92
C GLU A 251 21.64 1.86 -4.68
N ILE A 252 22.54 2.84 -4.64
CA ILE A 252 22.37 4.07 -5.42
C ILE A 252 22.43 3.72 -6.91
N GLY A 253 21.42 4.16 -7.66
CA GLY A 253 21.24 3.83 -9.07
C GLY A 253 20.42 2.57 -9.33
N SER A 254 20.06 1.79 -8.30
CA SER A 254 19.14 0.67 -8.45
C SER A 254 17.70 1.14 -8.65
N LYS A 255 16.83 0.20 -9.05
CA LYS A 255 15.40 0.48 -9.17
C LYS A 255 14.67 0.23 -7.85
N GLY A 256 13.53 0.87 -7.72
CA GLY A 256 12.55 0.58 -6.69
C GLY A 256 11.14 0.70 -7.23
N GLU A 257 10.20 0.05 -6.56
CA GLU A 257 8.77 0.14 -6.86
C GLU A 257 8.04 0.89 -5.75
N ILE A 258 7.24 1.87 -6.13
CA ILE A 258 6.35 2.60 -5.25
C ILE A 258 5.08 1.78 -5.00
N VAL A 259 4.81 1.51 -3.72
CA VAL A 259 3.75 0.61 -3.26
C VAL A 259 2.94 1.21 -2.12
N VAL A 260 1.70 0.77 -1.98
CA VAL A 260 0.80 1.26 -0.93
C VAL A 260 1.03 0.50 0.37
N ARG A 261 1.19 1.26 1.46
CA ARG A 261 1.49 0.75 2.80
C ARG A 261 0.88 1.67 3.87
N ARG A 262 0.81 1.18 5.10
CA ARG A 262 0.57 2.02 6.27
C ARG A 262 1.80 2.90 6.51
N ILE A 263 1.60 4.21 6.69
CA ILE A 263 2.68 5.18 6.93
C ILE A 263 2.81 5.43 8.42
N TYR A 264 1.78 5.99 9.06
CA TYR A 264 1.76 6.26 10.50
C TYR A 264 0.33 6.28 11.07
N GLY A 265 0.17 6.18 12.39
CA GLY A 265 -1.09 6.40 13.10
C GLY A 265 -1.24 7.84 13.63
N GLN A 266 -2.44 8.41 13.55
CA GLN A 266 -2.77 9.71 14.13
C GLN A 266 -4.27 9.80 14.46
N GLU A 267 -4.61 10.24 15.67
CA GLU A 267 -6.00 10.55 16.07
C GLU A 267 -6.99 9.40 15.86
N GLY A 268 -6.62 8.17 16.26
CA GLY A 268 -7.53 7.04 16.11
C GLY A 268 -7.52 6.41 14.72
N GLN A 269 -6.72 6.92 13.78
CA GLN A 269 -6.75 6.52 12.37
C GLN A 269 -5.36 6.13 11.87
N ILE A 270 -5.31 5.12 11.01
CA ILE A 270 -4.13 4.81 10.21
C ILE A 270 -4.10 5.76 9.01
N ARG A 271 -2.92 6.35 8.76
CA ARG A 271 -2.64 7.08 7.52
C ARG A 271 -1.92 6.14 6.56
N TYR A 272 -2.58 5.87 5.44
CA TYR A 272 -2.05 5.10 4.34
C TYR A 272 -1.36 6.02 3.34
N GLY A 273 -0.44 5.47 2.58
CA GLY A 273 0.32 6.22 1.59
C GLY A 273 1.23 5.31 0.81
N THR A 274 2.20 5.92 0.14
CA THR A 274 3.16 5.20 -0.68
C THR A 274 4.52 5.10 0.01
N LYS A 275 5.13 3.92 -0.11
CA LYS A 275 6.49 3.58 0.31
C LYS A 275 7.27 3.01 -0.88
N LEU A 276 8.59 2.99 -0.77
CA LEU A 276 9.49 2.40 -1.74
C LEU A 276 9.83 0.96 -1.34
N ARG A 277 9.51 -0.01 -2.19
CA ARG A 277 10.06 -1.36 -2.12
C ARG A 277 11.27 -1.47 -3.02
N ILE A 278 12.36 -2.04 -2.52
CA ILE A 278 13.54 -2.35 -3.33
C ILE A 278 13.19 -3.48 -4.31
N ILE A 279 13.59 -3.36 -5.56
CA ILE A 279 13.45 -4.41 -6.58
C ILE A 279 14.79 -4.65 -7.26
N ASP A 280 15.08 -5.90 -7.56
CA ASP A 280 16.30 -6.34 -8.26
C ASP A 280 16.23 -6.05 -9.77
#